data_AF-A0AA43BR72-F1
#
_entry.id   AF-A0AA43BR72-F1
#
_cell.length_a   1.000
_cell.length_b   1.000
_cell.length_c   1.000
_cell.angle_alpha   90.00
_cell.angle_beta   90.00
_cell.angle_gamma   90.00
#
_symmetry.space_group_name_H-M   'P 1'
#
loop_
_entity.id
_entity.type
_entity.pdbx_description
1 polymer ?
#
loop_
_entity_poly.entity_id
_entity_poly.type
_entity_poly.pdbx_seq_one_letter_code
_entity_poly.pdbx_strand_id
1 'polypeptide(L)'
;MQSDIRIDGRVFAYFFPCAWEDYAKIGFSRDPLGRISALHRRWFEFFDLGAGALVEAESERDARDLELQLRSPFKAHRAPAPMTVQDKAGGRTEWVRGANQALSLAVAALGEQGYRCYPLKAWLRAALRLRMDRLHDWAAVQLPEEEGLRMPGGPGEGVLRDTLDGCRALDIDPMPWLPAHVQRWYAG
;
A
#
# COMPACT_ATOMS: atom_id res chain seq x y z
N MET A 1 6.83 22.69 -3.31
CA MET A 1 7.43 22.11 -4.52
C MET A 1 7.05 20.64 -4.54
N GLN A 2 6.12 20.21 -5.40
CA GLN A 2 5.79 18.79 -5.50
C GLN A 2 6.98 18.09 -6.16
N SER A 3 7.71 17.30 -5.38
CA SER A 3 8.74 16.39 -5.86
C SER A 3 8.10 15.44 -6.87
N ASP A 4 8.72 15.28 -8.04
CA ASP A 4 8.28 14.33 -9.06
C ASP A 4 8.35 12.90 -8.48
N ILE A 5 7.18 12.31 -8.18
CA ILE A 5 7.09 10.98 -7.55
C ILE A 5 7.33 9.92 -8.63
N ARG A 6 8.42 9.18 -8.49
CA ARG A 6 8.74 8.07 -9.40
C ARG A 6 8.04 6.78 -8.98
N ILE A 7 7.46 6.09 -9.95
CA ILE A 7 6.61 4.91 -9.74
C ILE A 7 6.88 3.77 -10.71
N ASP A 8 7.63 3.99 -11.79
CA ASP A 8 7.87 3.05 -12.87
C ASP A 8 9.28 2.45 -12.85
N GLY A 9 9.39 1.14 -13.07
CA GLY A 9 10.69 0.46 -13.26
C GLY A 9 11.66 0.49 -12.07
N ARG A 10 11.27 1.10 -10.94
CA ARG A 10 12.09 1.23 -9.72
C ARG A 10 11.75 0.17 -8.68
N VAL A 11 12.70 -0.06 -7.78
CA VAL A 11 12.53 -0.87 -6.58
C VAL A 11 12.52 0.09 -5.39
N PHE A 12 11.69 -0.20 -4.39
CA PHE A 12 11.59 0.62 -3.20
C PHE A 12 11.79 -0.24 -1.96
N ALA A 13 12.66 0.19 -1.05
CA ALA A 13 12.57 -0.24 0.34
C ALA A 13 11.38 0.51 0.99
N TYR A 14 10.64 -0.19 1.85
CA TYR A 14 9.40 0.32 2.40
C TYR A 14 9.30 0.10 3.91
N PHE A 15 8.58 1.00 4.55
CA PHE A 15 8.14 0.94 5.93
C PHE A 15 6.64 1.21 5.98
N PHE A 16 5.85 0.20 6.37
CA PHE A 16 4.40 0.25 6.50
C PHE A 16 4.00 0.13 7.99
N PRO A 17 3.83 1.24 8.71
CA PRO A 17 3.32 1.23 10.08
C PRO A 17 1.84 0.88 10.12
N CYS A 18 1.39 0.21 11.18
CA CYS A 18 -0.02 -0.04 11.46
C CYS A 18 -0.67 1.20 12.09
N ALA A 19 -1.96 1.43 11.83
CA ALA A 19 -2.68 2.62 12.32
C ALA A 19 -3.04 2.55 13.82
N TRP A 20 -3.28 1.35 14.35
CA TRP A 20 -3.87 1.17 15.69
C TRP A 20 -2.91 0.56 16.70
N GLU A 21 -1.76 0.08 16.24
CA GLU A 21 -0.72 -0.52 17.08
C GLU A 21 0.64 -0.05 16.61
N ASP A 22 1.60 0.02 17.52
CA ASP A 22 3.00 0.36 17.20
C ASP A 22 3.73 -0.81 16.53
N TYR A 23 3.11 -1.38 15.50
CA TYR A 23 3.65 -2.38 14.59
C TYR A 23 4.08 -1.72 13.30
N ALA A 24 5.06 -2.32 12.63
CA ALA A 24 5.36 -2.01 11.26
C ALA A 24 5.94 -3.18 10.48
N LYS A 25 5.64 -3.18 9.17
CA LYS A 25 6.28 -4.05 8.19
C LYS A 25 7.40 -3.30 7.48
N ILE A 26 8.59 -3.90 7.46
CA ILE A 26 9.73 -3.46 6.65
C ILE A 26 9.89 -4.43 5.48
N GLY A 27 10.27 -3.96 4.30
CA GLY A 27 10.57 -4.82 3.16
C GLY A 27 11.06 -4.04 1.97
N PHE A 28 11.12 -4.67 0.81
CA PHE A 28 11.28 -3.98 -0.46
C PHE A 28 10.41 -4.60 -1.56
N SER A 29 10.06 -3.83 -2.59
CA SER A 29 9.25 -4.26 -3.72
C SER A 29 9.39 -3.32 -4.91
N ARG A 30 9.20 -3.84 -6.13
CA ARG A 30 8.94 -3.02 -7.33
C ARG A 30 7.50 -2.50 -7.39
N ASP A 31 6.58 -3.18 -6.69
CA ASP A 31 5.18 -2.80 -6.58
C ASP A 31 4.77 -2.68 -5.10
N PRO A 32 5.12 -1.57 -4.41
CA PRO A 32 4.64 -1.29 -3.06
C PRO A 32 3.11 -1.32 -2.91
N LEU A 33 2.35 -0.84 -3.91
CA LEU A 33 0.88 -0.85 -3.89
C LEU A 33 0.31 -2.26 -3.93
N GLY A 34 0.84 -3.13 -4.80
CA GLY A 34 0.48 -4.55 -4.80
C GLY A 34 0.91 -5.25 -3.51
N ARG A 35 2.09 -4.90 -2.97
CA ARG A 35 2.60 -5.52 -1.75
C ARG A 35 1.76 -5.17 -0.52
N ILE A 36 1.39 -3.90 -0.33
CA ILE A 36 0.57 -3.47 0.80
C ILE A 36 -0.83 -4.08 0.72
N SER A 37 -1.41 -4.16 -0.50
CA SER A 37 -2.71 -4.79 -0.74
C SER A 37 -2.70 -6.30 -0.47
N ALA A 38 -1.59 -6.98 -0.74
CA ALA A 38 -1.44 -8.41 -0.46
C ALA A 38 -1.29 -8.73 1.04
N LEU A 39 -0.90 -7.75 1.86
CA LEU A 39 -0.77 -7.94 3.31
C LEU A 39 -2.13 -7.90 4.01
N HIS A 40 -3.02 -7.00 3.58
CA HIS A 40 -4.32 -6.82 4.20
C HIS A 40 -5.36 -6.33 3.18
N ARG A 41 -6.56 -6.91 3.21
CA ARG A 41 -7.65 -6.57 2.27
C ARG A 41 -8.03 -5.08 2.36
N ARG A 42 -8.24 -4.60 3.58
CA ARG A 42 -8.47 -3.17 3.91
C ARG A 42 -7.18 -2.48 4.32
N TRP A 43 -6.13 -2.61 3.50
CA TRP A 43 -4.80 -2.08 3.80
C TRP A 43 -4.82 -0.58 4.14
N PHE A 44 -5.74 0.17 3.55
CA PHE A 44 -5.90 1.61 3.73
C PHE A 44 -6.43 2.02 5.12
N GLU A 45 -7.03 1.09 5.87
CA GLU A 45 -7.42 1.29 7.28
C GLU A 45 -6.46 0.63 8.25
N PHE A 46 -5.79 -0.44 7.80
CA PHE A 46 -4.89 -1.21 8.64
C PHE A 46 -3.54 -0.52 8.82
N PHE A 47 -3.01 0.09 7.76
CA PHE A 47 -1.73 0.81 7.79
C PHE A 47 -1.93 2.32 7.96
N ASP A 48 -1.03 2.94 8.73
CA ASP A 48 -0.91 4.39 8.79
C ASP A 48 -0.16 4.89 7.54
N LEU A 49 -0.94 5.30 6.55
CA LEU A 49 -0.42 5.81 5.28
C LEU A 49 0.30 7.16 5.44
N GLY A 50 -0.02 7.91 6.50
CA GLY A 50 0.58 9.21 6.80
C GLY A 50 1.95 9.10 7.46
N ALA A 51 2.16 8.07 8.27
CA ALA A 51 3.44 7.79 8.93
C ALA A 51 4.38 6.90 8.11
N GLY A 52 3.86 6.16 7.12
CA GLY A 52 4.66 5.29 6.28
C GLY A 52 5.55 6.02 5.28
N ALA A 53 6.58 5.33 4.79
CA ALA A 53 7.51 5.87 3.80
C ALA A 53 8.08 4.81 2.86
N LEU A 54 8.59 5.28 1.73
CA LEU A 54 9.36 4.52 0.74
C LEU A 54 10.71 5.19 0.50
N VAL A 55 11.73 4.38 0.21
CA VAL A 55 13.06 4.82 -0.20
C VAL A 55 13.34 4.23 -1.59
N GLU A 56 13.56 5.08 -2.59
CA GLU A 56 13.92 4.67 -3.95
C GLU A 56 15.30 4.02 -3.95
N ALA A 57 15.38 2.83 -4.54
CA ALA A 57 16.63 2.13 -4.75
C ALA A 57 17.04 2.18 -6.23
N GLU A 58 18.34 2.12 -6.48
CA GLU A 58 18.90 2.08 -7.83
C GLU A 58 18.80 0.68 -8.47
N SER A 59 18.77 -0.35 -7.64
CA SER A 59 18.69 -1.76 -8.04
C SER A 59 18.02 -2.61 -6.96
N GLU A 60 17.73 -3.89 -7.26
CA GLU A 60 17.23 -4.82 -6.25
C GLU A 60 18.25 -5.12 -5.15
N ARG A 61 19.55 -5.11 -5.50
CA ARG A 61 20.61 -5.30 -4.51
C ARG A 61 20.62 -4.13 -3.53
N ASP A 62 20.58 -2.92 -4.05
CA ASP A 62 20.50 -1.70 -3.25
C ASP A 62 19.23 -1.69 -2.38
N ALA A 63 18.07 -2.07 -2.93
CA ALA A 63 16.83 -2.18 -2.16
C ALA A 63 16.92 -3.18 -0.99
N ARG A 64 17.66 -4.28 -1.18
CA ARG A 64 17.91 -5.28 -0.14
C ARG A 64 18.88 -4.74 0.93
N ASP A 65 19.90 -3.99 0.51
CA ASP A 65 20.84 -3.35 1.43
C ASP A 65 20.14 -2.27 2.27
N LEU A 66 19.26 -1.47 1.65
CA LEU A 66 18.38 -0.51 2.32
C LEU A 66 17.40 -1.20 3.29
N GLU A 67 16.74 -2.28 2.89
CA GLU A 67 15.86 -3.08 3.76
C GLU A 67 16.62 -3.61 4.98
N LEU A 68 17.84 -4.13 4.76
CA LEU A 68 18.69 -4.62 5.83
C LEU A 68 19.15 -3.48 6.75
N GLN A 69 19.49 -2.31 6.22
CA GLN A 69 19.89 -1.13 6.98
C GLN A 69 18.73 -0.62 7.84
N LEU A 70 17.51 -0.57 7.30
CA LEU A 70 16.31 -0.17 8.03
C LEU A 70 15.93 -1.19 9.10
N ARG A 71 16.21 -2.47 8.91
CA ARG A 71 15.76 -3.55 9.81
C ARG A 71 16.79 -3.96 10.88
N SER A 72 18.07 -3.91 10.57
CA SER A 72 19.14 -4.42 11.43
C SER A 72 19.21 -3.76 12.81
N PRO A 73 19.00 -2.44 12.96
CA PRO A 73 18.99 -1.78 14.27
C PRO A 73 17.88 -2.30 15.20
N PHE A 74 16.79 -2.84 14.63
CA PHE A 74 15.57 -3.17 15.37
C PHE A 74 15.38 -4.67 15.60
N LYS A 75 16.47 -5.45 15.66
CA LYS A 75 16.41 -6.90 15.94
C LYS A 75 15.66 -7.22 17.24
N ALA A 76 15.85 -6.41 18.29
CA ALA A 76 15.18 -6.56 19.58
C ALA A 76 13.68 -6.25 19.52
N HIS A 77 13.23 -5.52 18.50
CA HIS A 77 11.84 -5.13 18.28
C HIS A 77 11.07 -6.14 17.41
N ARG A 78 11.73 -7.20 16.92
CA ARG A 78 11.09 -8.18 16.04
C ARG A 78 9.84 -8.77 16.71
N ALA A 79 8.77 -8.80 15.96
CA ALA A 79 7.48 -9.31 16.40
C ALA A 79 6.90 -10.27 15.35
N PRO A 80 6.00 -11.18 15.72
CA PRO A 80 5.21 -11.91 14.75
C PRO A 80 4.31 -10.95 13.96
N ALA A 81 3.88 -11.34 12.76
CA ALA A 81 2.88 -10.59 12.03
C ALA A 81 1.56 -10.50 12.85
N PRO A 82 0.84 -9.37 12.80
CA PRO A 82 -0.52 -9.29 13.35
C PRO A 82 -1.43 -10.36 12.74
N MET A 83 -2.35 -10.93 13.52
CA MET A 83 -3.19 -12.06 13.11
C MET A 83 -4.10 -11.78 11.90
N THR A 84 -4.40 -10.51 11.64
CA THR A 84 -5.23 -10.09 10.50
C THR A 84 -4.45 -10.02 9.19
N VAL A 85 -3.11 -10.06 9.24
CA VAL A 85 -2.26 -10.09 8.05
C VAL A 85 -2.34 -11.46 7.40
N GLN A 86 -2.42 -11.50 6.07
CA GLN A 86 -2.48 -12.78 5.37
C GLN A 86 -1.17 -13.57 5.49
N ASP A 87 -1.27 -14.82 5.96
CA ASP A 87 -0.12 -15.69 6.28
C ASP A 87 0.92 -15.80 5.16
N LYS A 88 0.46 -15.87 3.89
CA LYS A 88 1.35 -15.98 2.72
C LYS A 88 2.20 -14.72 2.48
N ALA A 89 1.77 -13.56 2.98
CA ALA A 89 2.45 -12.28 2.79
C ALA A 89 3.19 -11.80 4.04
N GLY A 90 2.91 -12.40 5.21
CA GLY A 90 3.36 -11.93 6.52
C GLY A 90 4.87 -11.80 6.68
N GLY A 91 5.66 -12.79 6.28
CA GLY A 91 7.11 -12.79 6.55
C GLY A 91 7.42 -12.89 8.05
N ARG A 92 8.52 -13.56 8.43
CA ARG A 92 8.77 -13.92 9.84
C ARG A 92 9.69 -12.97 10.60
N THR A 93 10.50 -12.19 9.88
CA THR A 93 11.56 -11.37 10.50
C THR A 93 11.47 -9.90 10.14
N GLU A 94 10.37 -9.53 9.49
CA GLU A 94 10.18 -8.25 8.82
C GLU A 94 9.14 -7.38 9.53
N TRP A 95 8.52 -7.90 10.58
CA TRP A 95 7.65 -7.15 11.48
C TRP A 95 8.42 -6.74 12.72
N VAL A 96 8.20 -5.50 13.13
CA VAL A 96 8.74 -4.94 14.36
C VAL A 96 7.63 -4.28 15.15
N ARG A 97 7.79 -4.21 16.47
CA ARG A 97 6.91 -3.52 17.39
C ARG A 97 7.70 -2.56 18.28
N GLY A 98 7.21 -1.35 18.51
CA GLY A 98 7.89 -0.39 19.39
C GLY A 98 8.95 0.48 18.70
N ALA A 99 8.96 0.54 17.36
CA ALA A 99 10.09 1.09 16.58
C ALA A 99 9.69 2.16 15.55
N ASN A 100 8.40 2.55 15.47
CA ASN A 100 7.91 3.39 14.36
C ASN A 100 8.58 4.78 14.32
N GLN A 101 8.80 5.41 15.47
CA GLN A 101 9.51 6.70 15.54
C GLN A 101 10.96 6.56 15.09
N ALA A 102 11.67 5.54 15.56
CA ALA A 102 13.07 5.31 15.20
C ALA A 102 13.23 4.96 13.71
N LEU A 103 12.27 4.24 13.13
CA LEU A 103 12.21 3.97 11.69
C LEU A 103 11.98 5.24 10.87
N SER A 104 11.09 6.12 11.32
CA SER A 104 10.86 7.41 10.67
C SER A 104 12.13 8.26 10.65
N LEU A 105 12.89 8.27 11.75
CA LEU A 105 14.20 8.94 11.82
C LEU A 105 15.25 8.27 10.92
N ALA A 106 15.26 6.94 10.84
CA ALA A 106 16.18 6.21 9.96
C ALA A 106 15.91 6.51 8.48
N VAL A 107 14.65 6.62 8.07
CA VAL A 107 14.27 7.04 6.71
C VAL A 107 14.68 8.48 6.46
N ALA A 108 14.45 9.40 7.40
CA ALA A 108 14.90 10.78 7.26
C ALA A 108 16.43 10.88 7.09
N ALA A 109 17.19 10.09 7.86
CA ALA A 109 18.65 10.03 7.73
C ALA A 109 19.12 9.51 6.36
N LEU A 110 18.38 8.58 5.73
CA LEU A 110 18.65 8.15 4.35
C LEU A 110 18.40 9.31 3.37
N GLY A 111 17.36 10.11 3.60
CA GLY A 111 17.10 11.34 2.84
C GLY A 111 18.28 12.31 2.88
N GLU A 112 18.84 12.55 4.06
CA GLU A 112 20.04 13.40 4.25
C GLU A 112 21.30 12.81 3.57
N GLN A 113 21.34 11.48 3.37
CA GLN A 113 22.41 10.80 2.63
C GLN A 113 22.22 10.88 1.10
N GLY A 114 21.13 11.49 0.63
CA GLY A 114 20.85 11.71 -0.80
C GLY A 114 19.87 10.69 -1.41
N TYR A 115 19.36 9.74 -0.64
CA TYR A 115 18.30 8.86 -1.13
C TYR A 115 17.00 9.64 -1.33
N ARG A 116 16.23 9.25 -2.35
CA ARG A 116 14.89 9.81 -2.55
C ARG A 116 13.91 9.07 -1.65
N CYS A 117 13.33 9.78 -0.69
CA CYS A 117 12.31 9.26 0.18
C CYS A 117 10.93 9.85 -0.20
N TYR A 118 9.92 8.99 -0.25
CA TYR A 118 8.55 9.38 -0.57
C TYR A 118 7.61 9.07 0.60
N PRO A 119 6.74 10.01 1.01
CA PRO A 119 5.65 9.70 1.92
C PRO A 119 4.75 8.61 1.32
N LEU A 120 4.37 7.61 2.12
CA LEU A 120 3.64 6.43 1.63
C LEU A 120 2.32 6.81 0.97
N LYS A 121 1.48 7.62 1.62
CA LYS A 121 0.19 8.08 1.05
C LYS A 121 0.38 8.74 -0.32
N ALA A 122 1.37 9.63 -0.44
CA ALA A 122 1.61 10.36 -1.68
C ALA A 122 2.07 9.43 -2.81
N TRP A 123 2.96 8.49 -2.52
CA TRP A 123 3.43 7.51 -3.50
C TRP A 123 2.31 6.54 -3.92
N LEU A 124 1.56 5.99 -2.97
CA LEU A 124 0.44 5.08 -3.27
C LEU A 124 -0.63 5.78 -4.11
N ARG A 125 -0.91 7.06 -3.82
CA ARG A 125 -1.82 7.88 -4.63
C ARG A 125 -1.34 8.01 -6.07
N ALA A 126 -0.06 8.31 -6.29
CA ALA A 126 0.51 8.40 -7.63
C ALA A 126 0.44 7.05 -8.37
N ALA A 127 0.83 5.96 -7.68
CA ALA A 127 0.79 4.61 -8.24
C ALA A 127 -0.63 4.14 -8.58
N LEU A 128 -1.62 4.44 -7.73
CA LEU A 128 -3.02 4.07 -7.97
C LEU A 128 -3.62 4.90 -9.11
N ARG A 129 -3.28 6.19 -9.22
CA ARG A 129 -3.70 7.05 -10.33
C ARG A 129 -3.33 6.48 -11.69
N LEU A 130 -2.12 5.93 -11.85
CA LEU A 130 -1.72 5.28 -13.11
C LEU A 130 -2.56 4.05 -13.48
N ARG A 131 -3.27 3.46 -12.52
CA ARG A 131 -4.12 2.27 -12.75
C ARG A 131 -5.57 2.64 -13.02
N MET A 132 -5.96 3.91 -12.89
CA MET A 132 -7.36 4.35 -13.00
C MET A 132 -7.95 4.18 -14.40
N ASP A 133 -7.13 4.25 -15.45
CA ASP A 133 -7.61 4.08 -16.82
C ASP A 133 -8.23 2.69 -17.07
N ARG A 134 -7.86 1.68 -16.26
CA ARG A 134 -8.42 0.32 -16.35
C ARG A 134 -9.56 0.06 -15.37
N LEU A 135 -9.91 1.04 -14.54
CA LEU A 135 -10.89 0.86 -13.47
C LEU A 135 -12.29 0.60 -14.03
N HIS A 136 -12.66 1.27 -15.13
CA HIS A 136 -13.97 1.14 -15.75
C HIS A 136 -14.30 -0.32 -16.11
N ASP A 137 -13.47 -0.92 -16.98
CA ASP A 137 -13.70 -2.26 -17.50
C ASP A 137 -13.57 -3.31 -16.40
N TRP A 138 -12.61 -3.11 -15.48
CA TRP A 138 -12.46 -4.00 -14.34
C TRP A 138 -13.69 -3.97 -13.43
N ALA A 139 -14.24 -2.79 -13.14
CA ALA A 139 -15.43 -2.64 -12.30
C ALA A 139 -16.67 -3.28 -12.95
N ALA A 140 -16.83 -3.15 -14.27
CA ALA A 140 -17.91 -3.79 -15.02
C ALA A 140 -17.84 -5.33 -14.94
N VAL A 141 -16.64 -5.92 -14.85
CA VAL A 141 -16.45 -7.36 -14.63
C VAL A 141 -16.78 -7.76 -13.20
N GLN A 142 -16.41 -6.96 -12.19
CA GLN A 142 -16.68 -7.29 -10.78
C GLN A 142 -18.17 -7.16 -10.42
N LEU A 143 -18.85 -6.18 -11.02
CA LEU A 143 -20.27 -5.93 -10.85
C LEU A 143 -20.92 -5.74 -12.23
N PRO A 144 -21.40 -6.81 -12.87
CA PRO A 144 -22.09 -6.72 -14.17
C PRO A 144 -23.36 -5.85 -14.10
N GLU A 145 -23.74 -5.21 -15.21
CA GLU A 145 -24.98 -4.43 -15.27
C GLU A 145 -26.23 -5.33 -15.23
N GLU A 146 -26.16 -6.49 -15.87
CA GLU A 146 -27.24 -7.47 -15.91
C GLU A 146 -27.40 -8.16 -14.55
N GLU A 147 -28.57 -7.96 -13.92
CA GLU A 147 -28.91 -8.52 -12.61
C GLU A 147 -28.75 -10.05 -12.57
N GLY A 148 -29.09 -10.74 -13.66
CA GLY A 148 -28.99 -12.20 -13.78
C GLY A 148 -27.56 -12.74 -13.79
N LEU A 149 -26.56 -11.89 -14.03
CA LEU A 149 -25.14 -12.24 -13.94
C LEU A 149 -24.53 -11.88 -12.58
N ARG A 150 -25.28 -11.20 -11.70
CA ARG A 150 -24.80 -10.83 -10.37
C ARG A 150 -24.97 -11.97 -9.39
N MET A 151 -24.00 -12.08 -8.50
CA MET A 151 -24.11 -12.88 -7.28
C MET A 151 -24.14 -11.88 -6.11
N PRO A 152 -25.32 -11.53 -5.56
CA PRO A 152 -25.43 -10.57 -4.47
C PRO A 152 -24.53 -10.94 -3.29
N GLY A 153 -23.71 -10.00 -2.82
CA GLY A 153 -22.74 -10.25 -1.75
C GLY A 153 -21.60 -11.20 -2.15
N GLY A 154 -21.40 -11.43 -3.44
CA GLY A 154 -20.32 -12.23 -3.98
C GLY A 154 -18.94 -11.60 -3.74
N PRO A 155 -17.86 -12.38 -3.91
CA PRO A 155 -16.50 -11.90 -3.66
C PRO A 155 -16.11 -10.70 -4.53
N GLY A 156 -16.67 -10.59 -5.74
CA GLY A 156 -16.45 -9.45 -6.65
C GLY A 156 -16.92 -8.12 -6.07
N GLU A 157 -18.10 -8.09 -5.45
CA GLU A 157 -18.65 -6.88 -4.81
C GLU A 157 -17.77 -6.41 -3.65
N GLY A 158 -17.30 -7.34 -2.82
CA GLY A 158 -16.43 -7.02 -1.69
C GLY A 158 -15.08 -6.46 -2.14
N VAL A 159 -14.45 -7.09 -3.14
CA VAL A 159 -13.18 -6.63 -3.70
C VAL A 159 -13.35 -5.28 -4.40
N LEU A 160 -14.45 -5.07 -5.12
CA LEU A 160 -14.78 -3.80 -5.74
C LEU A 160 -14.91 -2.71 -4.68
N ARG A 161 -15.71 -2.94 -3.63
CA ARG A 161 -15.92 -1.96 -2.54
C ARG A 161 -14.60 -1.58 -1.87
N ASP A 162 -13.80 -2.55 -1.46
CA ASP A 162 -12.51 -2.29 -0.81
C ASP A 162 -11.53 -1.55 -1.76
N THR A 163 -11.59 -1.80 -3.07
CA THR A 163 -10.78 -1.06 -4.06
C THR A 163 -11.21 0.41 -4.15
N LEU A 164 -12.52 0.69 -4.19
CA LEU A 164 -13.05 2.05 -4.25
C LEU A 164 -12.79 2.81 -2.94
N ASP A 165 -12.97 2.15 -1.79
CA ASP A 165 -12.64 2.71 -0.49
C ASP A 165 -11.15 3.06 -0.39
N GLY A 166 -10.27 2.19 -0.91
CA GLY A 166 -8.84 2.46 -1.03
C GLY A 166 -8.52 3.68 -1.91
N CYS A 167 -9.27 3.89 -3.00
CA CYS A 167 -9.16 5.12 -3.80
C CYS A 167 -9.50 6.36 -2.95
N ARG A 168 -10.63 6.32 -2.23
CA ARG A 168 -11.07 7.44 -1.38
C ARG A 168 -10.10 7.72 -0.24
N ALA A 169 -9.53 6.69 0.38
CA ALA A 169 -8.52 6.84 1.44
C ALA A 169 -7.24 7.54 0.95
N LEU A 170 -6.95 7.48 -0.36
CA LEU A 170 -5.87 8.21 -1.02
C LEU A 170 -6.32 9.57 -1.60
N ASP A 171 -7.53 10.02 -1.22
CA ASP A 171 -8.24 11.20 -1.70
C ASP A 171 -8.38 11.26 -3.23
N ILE A 172 -8.55 10.11 -3.86
CA ILE A 172 -8.97 9.95 -5.25
C ILE A 172 -10.48 9.70 -5.24
N ASP A 173 -11.23 10.51 -5.98
CA ASP A 173 -12.65 10.24 -6.22
C ASP A 173 -12.79 9.20 -7.33
N PRO A 174 -13.18 7.94 -7.09
CA PRO A 174 -13.23 6.95 -8.18
C PRO A 174 -14.41 7.17 -9.14
N MET A 175 -15.43 7.96 -8.76
CA MET A 175 -16.72 8.03 -9.45
C MET A 175 -16.62 8.33 -10.96
N PRO A 176 -15.78 9.27 -11.43
CA PRO A 176 -15.66 9.59 -12.85
C PRO A 176 -15.15 8.44 -13.72
N TRP A 177 -14.53 7.43 -13.12
CA TRP A 177 -13.91 6.29 -13.81
C TRP A 177 -14.78 5.03 -13.78
N LEU A 178 -15.98 5.09 -13.19
CA LEU A 178 -16.86 3.92 -13.01
C LEU A 178 -18.01 3.91 -14.02
N PRO A 179 -18.47 2.71 -14.44
CA PRO A 179 -19.74 2.58 -15.13
C PRO A 179 -20.90 3.12 -14.28
N ALA A 180 -21.95 3.64 -14.92
CA ALA A 180 -23.06 4.30 -14.22
C ALA A 180 -23.80 3.39 -13.22
N HIS A 181 -23.94 2.09 -13.51
CA HIS A 181 -24.56 1.15 -12.57
C HIS A 181 -23.69 0.89 -11.33
N VAL A 182 -22.36 0.86 -11.50
CA VAL A 182 -21.41 0.75 -10.38
C VAL A 182 -21.43 2.02 -9.54
N GLN A 183 -21.51 3.20 -10.17
CA GLN A 183 -21.65 4.47 -9.45
C GLN A 183 -22.88 4.47 -8.53
N ARG A 184 -24.04 4.04 -9.05
CA ARG A 184 -25.27 3.93 -8.26
C ARG A 184 -25.13 2.94 -7.10
N TRP A 185 -24.54 1.78 -7.35
CA TRP A 185 -24.30 0.76 -6.32
C TRP A 185 -23.34 1.24 -5.22
N TYR A 186 -22.32 2.02 -5.57
CA TYR A 186 -21.34 2.50 -4.59
C TYR A 186 -21.85 3.70 -3.78
N ALA A 187 -22.75 4.51 -4.35
CA ALA A 187 -23.38 5.63 -3.68
C ALA A 187 -24.52 5.23 -2.71
N GLY A 188 -25.05 4.01 -2.87
CA GLY A 188 -26.04 3.41 -1.97
C GLY A 188 -25.40 2.64 -0.82
#